data_AF-A0A699UKY4-F1
#
_entry.id   AF-A0A699UKY4-F1
#
_cell.length_a   1.000
_cell.length_b   1.000
_cell.length_c   1.000
_cell.angle_alpha   90.00
_cell.angle_beta   90.00
_cell.angle_gamma   90.00
#
_symmetry.space_group_name_H-M   'P 1'
#
loop_
_entity.id
_entity.type
_entity.pdbx_description
1 polymer ?
#
loop_
_entity_poly.entity_id
_entity_poly.type
_entity_poly.pdbx_seq_one_letter_code
_entity_poly.pdbx_strand_id
1 'polypeptide(L)' 'MIRKCSDCQIHRPITRHPQQPLTPITAPWLFYKWGIDIAGPFPEGPGKAKILIVAMDYFTKWIEVKAVATITGG' A
#
# COMPACT_ATOMS: atom_id res chain seq x y z
N MET A 1 -22.28 -23.44 -8.59
CA MET A 1 -21.65 -22.30 -7.88
C MET A 1 -20.15 -22.29 -8.19
N ILE A 2 -19.72 -21.60 -9.25
CA ILE A 2 -18.35 -21.70 -9.81
C ILE A 2 -17.25 -21.18 -8.85
N ARG A 3 -17.62 -20.36 -7.85
CA ARG A 3 -16.69 -19.80 -6.84
C ARG A 3 -16.10 -20.80 -5.84
N LYS A 4 -16.71 -21.98 -5.66
CA LYS A 4 -16.27 -23.00 -4.69
C LYS A 4 -15.47 -24.15 -5.30
N CYS A 5 -15.33 -24.19 -6.62
CA CYS A 5 -14.58 -25.23 -7.32
C CYS A 5 -13.17 -24.71 -7.62
N SER A 6 -12.14 -25.28 -6.99
CA SER A 6 -10.73 -24.92 -7.17
C SER A 6 -10.31 -25.05 -8.63
N ASP A 7 -10.61 -26.20 -9.24
CA ASP A 7 -10.18 -26.52 -10.60
C ASP A 7 -10.86 -25.59 -11.60
N CYS A 8 -12.10 -25.21 -11.33
CA CYS A 8 -12.85 -24.28 -12.15
C CYS A 8 -12.35 -22.83 -12.03
N GLN A 9 -11.74 -22.42 -10.91
CA GLN A 9 -11.10 -21.11 -10.78
C GLN A 9 -9.75 -21.07 -11.50
N ILE A 10 -8.97 -22.15 -11.39
CA ILE A 10 -7.64 -22.25 -12.00
C ILE A 10 -7.73 -22.25 -13.52
N HIS A 11 -8.63 -23.07 -14.07
CA HIS A 11 -8.81 -23.18 -15.52
C HIS A 11 -9.79 -22.14 -16.06
N ARG A 12 -10.22 -21.17 -15.23
CA ARG A 12 -11.11 -20.11 -15.69
C ARG A 12 -10.35 -19.24 -16.70
N PRO A 13 -10.90 -19.02 -17.90
CA PRO A 13 -10.32 -18.07 -18.82
C PRO A 13 -10.32 -16.68 -18.16
N ILE A 14 -9.13 -16.13 -17.97
CA ILE A 14 -8.95 -14.77 -17.47
C ILE A 14 -9.34 -13.84 -18.62
N THR A 15 -10.47 -13.16 -18.48
CA THR A 15 -10.86 -12.10 -19.41
C THR A 15 -9.83 -10.97 -19.28
N ARG A 16 -8.90 -10.90 -20.24
CA ARG A 16 -7.92 -9.82 -20.30
C ARG A 16 -8.58 -8.62 -20.96
N HIS A 17 -8.96 -7.65 -20.14
CA HIS A 17 -9.26 -6.32 -20.63
C HIS A 17 -7.92 -5.58 -20.89
N PRO A 18 -7.84 -4.72 -21.91
CA PRO A 18 -6.65 -3.91 -22.14
C PRO A 18 -6.37 -3.06 -20.88
N GLN A 19 -5.13 -3.15 -20.39
CA GLN A 19 -4.68 -2.29 -19.29
C GLN A 19 -4.60 -0.86 -19.78
N GLN A 20 -5.06 0.07 -18.96
CA GLN A 20 -4.88 1.48 -19.23
C GLN A 20 -3.41 1.84 -19.02
N PRO A 21 -2.82 2.70 -19.88
CA PRO A 21 -1.43 3.12 -19.74
C PRO A 21 -1.24 3.93 -18.45
N LEU A 22 -0.23 3.57 -17.65
CA LEU A 22 0.13 4.30 -16.43
C LEU A 22 0.82 5.61 -16.81
N THR A 23 0.33 6.72 -16.24
CA THR A 23 0.97 8.03 -16.37
C THR A 23 1.90 8.28 -15.18
N PRO A 24 3.15 8.66 -15.44
CA PRO A 24 4.13 8.83 -14.38
C PRO A 24 3.82 10.05 -13.52
N ILE A 25 4.11 9.91 -12.23
CA ILE A 25 3.94 10.95 -11.24
C ILE A 25 5.03 12.00 -11.43
N THR A 26 4.69 13.16 -12.00
CA THR A 26 5.54 14.34 -11.95
C THR A 26 5.34 15.06 -10.61
N ALA A 27 6.42 15.33 -9.89
CA ALA A 27 6.45 16.17 -8.70
C ALA A 27 7.55 17.23 -8.93
N PRO A 28 7.22 18.51 -9.16
CA PRO A 28 8.21 19.54 -9.51
C PRO A 28 8.88 20.24 -8.32
N TRP A 29 8.37 20.10 -7.09
CA TRP A 29 8.98 20.67 -5.87
C TRP A 29 8.57 19.90 -4.61
N LEU A 30 9.25 20.18 -3.50
CA LEU A 30 9.08 19.51 -2.20
C LEU A 30 7.61 19.45 -1.77
N PHE A 31 7.19 18.29 -1.27
CA PHE A 31 5.83 18.02 -0.78
C PHE A 31 4.72 18.19 -1.83
N TYR A 32 5.05 18.36 -3.11
CA TYR A 32 4.04 18.52 -4.17
C TYR A 32 3.13 17.30 -4.30
N LYS A 33 3.70 16.10 -4.13
CA LYS A 33 2.94 14.85 -3.99
C LYS A 33 3.68 14.00 -2.99
N TRP A 34 2.96 13.18 -2.24
CA TRP A 34 3.56 12.23 -1.32
C TRP A 34 2.60 11.06 -1.14
N GLY A 35 3.13 9.90 -0.74
CA GLY A 35 2.36 8.69 -0.50
C GLY A 35 2.49 8.25 0.95
N ILE A 36 1.43 7.66 1.51
CA ILE A 36 1.48 7.00 2.81
C ILE A 36 1.24 5.51 2.61
N ASP A 37 2.03 4.71 3.29
CA ASP A 37 1.81 3.28 3.42
C ASP A 37 1.86 2.86 4.89
N ILE A 38 1.29 1.69 5.18
CA ILE A 38 1.24 1.13 6.52
C ILE A 38 1.87 -0.26 6.48
N ALA A 39 2.92 -0.44 7.28
CA ALA A 39 3.57 -1.73 7.45
C ALA A 39 3.25 -2.32 8.83
N GLY A 40 2.86 -3.59 8.87
CA GLY A 40 2.63 -4.33 10.11
C GLY A 40 1.62 -5.47 9.94
N PRO A 41 1.31 -6.19 11.03
CA PRO A 41 1.79 -5.99 12.40
C PRO A 41 3.18 -6.58 12.67
N PHE A 42 4.02 -5.85 13.43
CA PHE A 42 5.35 -6.25 13.90
C PHE A 42 5.30 -6.72 15.36
N PRO A 43 6.34 -7.41 15.87
CA PRO A 43 6.50 -7.65 17.30
C PRO A 43 6.40 -6.35 18.10
N GLU A 44 5.76 -6.39 19.27
CA GLU A 44 5.53 -5.19 20.07
C GLU A 44 6.86 -4.59 20.55
N GLY A 45 7.10 -3.35 20.15
CA GLY A 45 8.19 -2.52 20.64
C GLY A 45 7.79 -1.64 21.82
N PRO A 46 8.66 -0.66 22.18
CA PRO A 46 8.36 0.34 23.19
C PRO A 46 7.00 1.02 22.96
N GLY A 47 6.25 1.24 24.04
CA GLY A 47 4.92 1.85 23.96
C GLY A 47 3.87 0.99 23.25
N LYS A 48 4.09 -0.34 23.15
CA LYS A 48 3.23 -1.30 22.43
C LYS A 48 3.15 -1.04 20.92
N ALA A 49 4.11 -0.30 20.37
CA ALA A 49 4.16 0.01 18.95
C ALA A 49 4.35 -1.27 18.13
N LYS A 50 3.46 -1.52 17.17
CA LYS A 50 3.46 -2.72 16.32
C LYS A 50 3.20 -2.42 14.86
N ILE A 51 3.06 -1.15 14.51
CA ILE A 51 2.70 -0.69 13.17
C ILE A 51 3.60 0.48 12.82
N LEU A 52 4.09 0.51 11.59
CA LEU A 52 4.84 1.63 11.04
C LEU A 52 3.95 2.35 10.02
N ILE A 53 3.75 3.65 10.23
CA ILE A 53 3.20 4.55 9.22
C ILE A 53 4.39 5.11 8.45
N VAL A 54 4.40 4.95 7.14
CA VAL A 54 5.47 5.38 6.25
C VAL A 54 4.91 6.46 5.35
N ALA A 55 5.47 7.67 5.37
CA ALA A 55 5.13 8.75 4.46
C ALA A 55 6.32 9.02 3.54
N MET A 56 6.09 9.25 2.25
CA MET A 56 7.15 9.46 1.25
C MET A 56 6.82 10.66 0.37
N ASP A 57 7.61 11.72 0.40
CA ASP A 57 7.54 12.81 -0.57
C ASP A 57 7.92 12.29 -1.97
N TYR A 58 7.09 12.51 -2.98
CA TYR A 58 7.33 12.03 -4.33
C TYR A 58 8.33 12.88 -5.11
N PHE A 59 8.56 14.13 -4.70
CA PHE A 59 9.60 14.97 -5.29
C PHE A 59 11.00 14.55 -4.82
N THR A 60 11.25 14.60 -3.52
CA THR A 60 12.55 14.22 -2.96
C THR A 60 12.72 12.73 -2.72
N LYS A 61 11.64 11.94 -2.79
CA LYS A 61 11.63 10.55 -2.30
C LYS A 61 12.01 10.45 -0.82
N TRP A 62 11.87 11.54 -0.06
CA TRP A 62 12.19 11.54 1.35
C TRP A 62 11.10 10.83 2.16
N ILE A 63 11.53 9.97 3.10
CA ILE A 63 10.65 9.10 3.86
C ILE A 63 10.64 9.49 5.32
N GLU A 64 9.44 9.65 5.89
CA GLU A 64 9.20 9.68 7.33
C GLU A 64 8.56 8.37 7.77
N VAL A 65 8.99 7.86 8.92
CA VAL A 65 8.40 6.67 9.53
C VAL A 65 8.00 6.97 10.96
N LYS A 66 6.77 6.59 11.32
CA LYS A 66 6.26 6.68 12.69
C LYS A 66 5.77 5.34 13.18
N ALA A 67 6.34 4.88 14.30
CA ALA A 67 5.87 3.69 14.99
C ALA A 67 4.65 4.02 15.87
N VAL A 68 3.58 3.22 15.77
CA VAL A 68 2.34 3.40 16.52
C VAL A 68 1.83 2.07 17.08
N ALA A 69 1.17 2.15 18.23
CA ALA A 69 0.57 0.97 18.90
C ALA A 69 -0.74 0.54 18.26
N THR A 70 -1.47 1.48 17.68
CA THR A 70 -2.80 1.24 17.10
C THR A 70 -3.01 2.24 15.99
N ILE A 71 -3.60 1.80 14.88
CA ILE A 71 -4.17 2.69 13.87
C ILE A 71 -5.59 2.97 14.34
N THR A 72 -5.89 4.21 14.70
CA THR A 72 -7.28 4.64 14.91
C THR A 72 -7.89 4.97 13.55
N GLY A 73 -8.92 4.23 13.16
CA GLY A 73 -9.85 4.69 12.14
C GLY A 73 -10.73 5.78 12.73
N GLY A 74 -11.00 6.83 11.95
CA GLY A 74 -11.99 7.85 12.30
C GLY A 74 -13.41 7.31 12.28
#